data_AF-A0AA95GGN8-F1
#
_entry.id   AF-A0AA95GGN8-F1
#
_cell.length_a   1.000
_cell.length_b   1.000
_cell.length_c   1.000
_cell.angle_alpha   90.00
_cell.angle_beta   90.00
_cell.angle_gamma   90.00
#
_symmetry.space_group_name_H-M   'P 1'
#
loop_
_entity.id
_entity.type
_entity.pdbx_description
1 polymer ?
#
loop_
_entity_poly.entity_id
_entity_poly.type
_entity_poly.pdbx_seq_one_letter_code
_entity_poly.pdbx_strand_id
1 'polypeptide(L)'
;MSLKYLNSIDFDKQLTAFNAILKIEDDYFVFYLDDDEINTYEISSSACNTPEKLISWVFHLSEKRWMRTDLLNHFIRVASQHSNISLH
;
A
#
# COMPACT_ATOMS: atom_id res chain seq x y z
N MET A 1 23.13 22.47 3.04
CA MET A 1 22.46 21.18 2.73
C MET A 1 21.06 21.51 2.24
N SER A 2 20.68 21.01 1.06
CA SER A 2 19.40 21.38 0.41
C SER A 2 18.22 20.64 1.04
N LEU A 3 17.11 21.36 1.26
CA LEU A 3 15.83 20.84 1.80
C LEU A 3 15.29 19.62 1.01
N LYS A 4 15.73 19.44 -0.24
CA LYS A 4 15.41 18.27 -1.06
C LYS A 4 15.95 16.95 -0.48
N TYR A 5 17.10 17.01 0.20
CA TYR A 5 17.73 15.83 0.81
C TYR A 5 17.08 15.42 2.13
N LEU A 6 16.61 16.38 2.93
CA LEU A 6 15.88 16.09 4.17
C LEU A 6 14.55 15.40 3.88
N ASN A 7 13.80 15.89 2.89
CA ASN A 7 12.54 15.26 2.49
C ASN A 7 12.74 13.85 1.94
N SER A 8 13.77 13.61 1.12
CA SER A 8 14.00 12.27 0.55
C SER A 8 14.33 11.23 1.61
N ILE A 9 15.15 11.57 2.62
CA ILE A 9 15.48 10.66 3.73
C ILE A 9 14.23 10.33 4.57
N ASP A 10 13.34 11.29 4.79
CA ASP A 10 12.08 11.07 5.52
C ASP A 10 11.12 10.18 4.72
N PHE A 11 10.97 10.45 3.42
CA PHE A 11 10.18 9.62 2.50
C PHE A 11 10.69 8.19 2.42
N ASP A 12 12.00 7.97 2.34
CA ASP A 12 12.59 6.63 2.27
C ASP A 12 12.38 5.84 3.57
N LYS A 13 12.48 6.50 4.75
CA LYS A 13 12.15 5.86 6.03
C LYS A 13 10.67 5.50 6.12
N GLN A 14 9.78 6.38 5.66
CA GLN A 14 8.35 6.15 5.66
C GLN A 14 7.96 5.02 4.69
N LEU A 15 8.59 4.98 3.51
CA LEU A 15 8.44 3.90 2.54
C LEU A 15 8.92 2.56 3.10
N THR A 16 10.04 2.56 3.82
CA THR A 16 10.56 1.35 4.48
C THR A 16 9.59 0.85 5.55
N ALA A 17 8.99 1.75 6.34
CA ALA A 17 7.97 1.40 7.32
C ALA A 17 6.69 0.85 6.65
N PHE A 18 6.25 1.45 5.53
CA PHE A 18 5.07 0.95 4.81
C PHE A 18 5.33 -0.37 4.08
N ASN A 19 6.55 -0.62 3.60
CA ASN A 19 6.93 -1.92 3.05
C ASN A 19 7.02 -3.02 4.12
N ALA A 20 7.22 -2.67 5.39
CA ALA A 20 7.12 -3.63 6.49
C ALA A 20 5.66 -4.04 6.75
N ILE A 21 4.73 -3.09 6.59
CA ILE A 21 3.29 -3.27 6.80
C ILE A 21 2.63 -3.95 5.59
N LEU A 22 2.94 -3.52 4.37
CA LEU A 22 2.36 -4.05 3.14
C LEU A 22 3.40 -4.91 2.42
N LYS A 23 3.15 -6.22 2.38
CA LYS A 23 3.94 -7.16 1.58
C LYS A 23 3.11 -7.75 0.46
N ILE A 24 3.79 -8.16 -0.60
CA ILE A 24 3.20 -8.95 -1.68
C ILE A 24 3.68 -10.37 -1.47
N GLU A 25 2.76 -11.28 -1.17
CA GLU A 25 3.04 -12.71 -1.02
C GLU A 25 2.26 -13.46 -2.10
N ASP A 26 3.00 -14.10 -3.01
CA ASP A 26 2.50 -14.78 -4.21
C ASP A 26 1.57 -13.90 -5.08
N ASP A 27 0.26 -13.99 -4.84
CA ASP A 27 -0.79 -13.26 -5.56
C ASP A 27 -1.68 -12.45 -4.60
N TYR A 28 -1.17 -12.09 -3.43
CA TYR A 28 -1.90 -11.36 -2.40
C TYR A 28 -1.10 -10.16 -1.88
N PHE A 29 -1.81 -9.05 -1.69
CA PHE A 29 -1.36 -7.91 -0.90
C PHE A 29 -1.72 -8.16 0.56
N VAL A 30 -0.72 -8.35 1.41
CA VAL A 30 -0.88 -8.68 2.83
C VAL A 30 -0.50 -7.46 3.66
N PHE A 31 -1.45 -6.96 4.45
CA PHE A 31 -1.22 -5.91 5.44
C PHE A 31 -1.02 -6.54 6.82
N TYR A 32 0.14 -6.30 7.44
CA TYR A 32 0.45 -6.66 8.83
C TYR A 32 0.12 -5.46 9.71
N LEU A 33 -1.02 -5.50 10.41
CA LEU A 33 -1.54 -4.35 11.16
C LEU A 33 -1.03 -4.28 12.60
N ASP A 34 -0.62 -5.41 13.16
CA ASP A 34 -0.02 -5.54 14.48
C ASP A 34 1.24 -6.42 14.41
N ASP A 35 2.11 -6.32 15.43
CA ASP A 35 3.31 -7.18 15.59
C ASP A 35 2.94 -8.66 15.83
N ASP A 36 1.71 -8.94 16.24
CA ASP A 36 1.16 -10.30 16.32
C ASP A 36 0.52 -10.67 14.97
N GLU A 37 0.97 -11.79 14.38
CA GLU A 37 0.54 -12.36 13.08
C GLU A 37 -0.98 -12.59 12.93
N ILE A 38 -1.77 -12.31 13.96
CA ILE A 38 -3.21 -12.58 14.03
C ILE A 38 -4.03 -11.50 13.31
N ASN A 39 -3.51 -10.27 13.18
CA ASN A 39 -4.20 -9.16 12.52
C ASN A 39 -3.60 -8.85 11.15
N THR A 40 -3.62 -9.86 10.26
CA THR A 40 -3.31 -9.66 8.85
C THR A 40 -4.57 -9.36 8.04
N TYR A 41 -4.43 -8.55 7.00
CA TYR A 41 -5.48 -8.29 6.02
C TYR A 41 -4.98 -8.59 4.62
N GLU A 42 -5.62 -9.54 3.95
CA GLU A 42 -5.17 -10.03 2.65
C GLU A 42 -6.12 -9.57 1.55
N ILE A 43 -5.55 -9.12 0.44
CA ILE A 43 -6.28 -8.74 -0.77
C ILE A 43 -5.65 -9.46 -1.95
N SER A 44 -6.41 -10.30 -2.64
CA SER A 44 -5.90 -10.94 -3.86
C SER A 44 -5.57 -9.89 -4.93
N SER A 45 -4.45 -10.08 -5.62
CA SER A 45 -4.03 -9.26 -6.75
C SER A 45 -5.08 -9.27 -7.87
N SER A 46 -5.77 -10.40 -8.06
CA SER A 46 -6.90 -10.57 -8.98
C SER A 46 -8.09 -9.66 -8.63
N ALA A 47 -8.18 -9.23 -7.37
CA ALA A 47 -9.16 -8.27 -6.89
C ALA A 47 -8.71 -6.81 -7.14
N CYS A 48 -7.48 -6.56 -7.59
CA CYS A 48 -6.96 -5.24 -7.96
C CYS A 48 -6.37 -5.20 -9.39
N ASN A 49 -6.76 -6.16 -10.23
CA ASN A 49 -6.21 -6.32 -11.58
C ASN A 49 -6.80 -5.38 -12.64
N THR A 50 -7.85 -4.62 -12.31
CA THR A 50 -8.36 -3.53 -13.16
C THR A 50 -8.46 -2.23 -12.37
N PRO A 51 -8.42 -1.07 -13.05
CA PRO A 51 -8.53 0.23 -12.38
C PRO A 51 -9.80 0.35 -11.54
N GLU A 52 -10.94 -0.15 -12.03
CA GLU A 52 -12.23 -0.06 -11.34
C GLU A 52 -12.22 -0.89 -10.06
N LYS A 53 -11.67 -2.11 -10.12
CA LYS A 53 -11.56 -2.96 -8.94
C LYS A 53 -10.58 -2.40 -7.92
N LEU A 54 -9.44 -1.87 -8.39
CA LEU A 54 -8.46 -1.19 -7.53
C LEU A 54 -9.10 -0.01 -6.81
N ILE A 55 -9.83 0.87 -7.52
CA ILE A 55 -10.54 2.00 -6.91
C ILE A 55 -11.59 1.51 -5.90
N SER A 56 -12.35 0.46 -6.23
CA SER A 56 -13.33 -0.11 -5.30
C SER A 56 -12.67 -0.59 -4.00
N TRP A 57 -11.50 -1.22 -4.10
CA TRP A 57 -10.72 -1.63 -2.93
C TRP A 57 -10.13 -0.45 -2.17
N VAL A 58 -9.66 0.58 -2.87
CA VAL A 58 -9.19 1.81 -2.25
C VAL A 58 -10.28 2.48 -1.42
N PHE A 59 -11.51 2.56 -1.95
CA PHE A 59 -12.65 3.05 -1.18
C PHE A 59 -12.92 2.15 0.03
N HIS A 60 -12.97 0.83 -0.14
CA HIS A 60 -13.19 -0.11 0.96
C HIS A 60 -12.14 0.01 2.06
N LEU A 61 -10.88 0.19 1.68
CA LEU A 61 -9.76 0.37 2.59
C LEU A 61 -9.81 1.73 3.30
N SER A 62 -10.24 2.79 2.60
CA SER A 62 -10.36 4.12 3.20
C SER A 62 -11.36 4.21 4.36
N GLU A 63 -12.33 3.27 4.42
CA GLU A 63 -13.28 3.16 5.52
C GLU A 63 -12.71 2.46 6.76
N LYS A 64 -11.56 1.79 6.63
CA LYS A 64 -10.94 1.06 7.75
C LYS A 64 -10.24 2.02 8.69
N ARG A 65 -10.50 1.90 9.99
CA ARG A 65 -9.92 2.78 11.03
C ARG A 65 -8.39 2.71 11.12
N TRP A 66 -7.80 1.57 10.77
CA TRP A 66 -6.36 1.36 10.76
C TRP A 66 -5.70 1.88 9.47
N MET A 67 -6.49 2.19 8.43
CA MET A 67 -5.94 2.65 7.15
C MET A 67 -5.64 4.15 7.21
N ARG A 68 -4.36 4.47 7.03
CA ARG A 68 -3.89 5.86 6.91
C ARG A 68 -3.78 6.27 5.45
N THR A 69 -3.98 7.55 5.16
CA THR A 69 -3.86 8.12 3.81
C THR A 69 -2.50 7.81 3.16
N ASP A 70 -1.42 7.84 3.94
CA ASP A 70 -0.06 7.55 3.47
C ASP A 70 0.09 6.08 3.05
N LEU A 71 -0.43 5.15 3.85
CA LEU A 71 -0.43 3.71 3.57
C LEU A 71 -1.34 3.38 2.38
N LEU A 72 -2.48 4.06 2.26
CA LEU A 72 -3.39 3.90 1.13
C LEU A 72 -2.74 4.36 -0.19
N ASN A 73 -2.06 5.51 -0.18
CA ASN A 73 -1.29 5.99 -1.32
C ASN A 73 -0.16 5.02 -1.69
N HIS A 74 0.50 4.41 -0.70
CA HIS A 74 1.51 3.38 -0.93
C HIS A 74 0.89 2.14 -1.58
N PHE A 75 -0.22 1.63 -1.04
CA PHE A 75 -0.96 0.51 -1.62
C PHE A 75 -1.38 0.78 -3.07
N ILE A 76 -1.92 1.97 -3.38
CA ILE A 76 -2.29 2.35 -4.74
C ILE A 76 -1.09 2.25 -5.69
N ARG A 77 0.07 2.79 -5.28
CA ARG A 77 1.29 2.73 -6.10
C ARG A 77 1.75 1.30 -6.34
N VAL A 78 1.80 0.49 -5.28
CA VAL A 78 2.24 -0.90 -5.34
C VAL A 78 1.28 -1.73 -6.21
N ALA A 79 -0.03 -1.60 -5.99
CA ALA A 79 -1.05 -2.30 -6.76
C ALA A 79 -1.07 -1.86 -8.24
N SER A 80 -0.90 -0.56 -8.52
CA SER A 80 -0.82 -0.08 -9.91
C SER A 80 0.45 -0.53 -10.62
N GLN A 81 1.60 -0.57 -9.94
CA GLN A 81 2.83 -1.13 -10.50
C GLN A 81 2.69 -2.63 -10.79
N HIS A 82 2.13 -3.39 -9.84
CA HIS A 82 1.91 -4.83 -9.98
C HIS A 82 0.94 -5.17 -11.12
N SER A 83 -0.14 -4.40 -11.26
CA SER A 83 -1.15 -4.57 -12.32
C SER A 83 -0.79 -3.86 -13.63
N ASN A 84 0.39 -3.24 -13.72
CA ASN A 84 0.86 -2.44 -14.86
C ASN A 84 -0.15 -1.36 -15.32
N ILE A 85 -0.89 -0.80 -14.35
CA ILE A 85 -1.88 0.26 -14.57
C ILE A 85 -1.14 1.60 -14.53
N SER A 86 -1.17 2.35 -15.64
CA SER A 86 -0.59 3.70 -15.68
C SER A 86 -1.50 4.67 -14.94
N LEU A 87 -1.13 5.04 -13.71
CA LEU A 87 -1.67 6.23 -13.04
C LEU A 87 -1.05 7.46 -13.72
N HIS A 88 -1.84 8.13 -14.55
CA HIS A 88 -1.40 9.29 -15.33
C HIS A 88 -1.60 10.61 -14.57
#